data_AF-A0A5E4PQ15-F1
#
_entry.id   AF-A0A5E4PQ15-F1
#
_cell.length_a   1.000
_cell.length_b   1.000
_cell.length_c   1.000
_cell.angle_alpha   90.00
_cell.angle_beta   90.00
_cell.angle_gamma   90.00
#
_symmetry.space_group_name_H-M   'P 1'
#
loop_
_entity.id
_entity.type
_entity.pdbx_description
1 polymer ?
#
loop_
_entity_poly.entity_id
_entity_poly.type
_entity_poly.pdbx_seq_one_letter_code
_entity_poly.pdbx_strand_id
1 'polypeptide(L)' 'MITDSYYTSIPLAEFLLSRGTDLYGTVGRNRRGLPKDVVDAKLNPGEIASKQKDENITVLKWRDKRDVCMLSTCHGK' A
#
# COMPACT_ATOMS: atom_id res chain seq x y z
N MET A 1 -5.61 -8.09 -9.13
CA MET A 1 -5.25 -7.10 -10.18
C MET A 1 -3.91 -6.50 -9.82
N ILE A 2 -2.93 -6.54 -10.75
CA ILE A 2 -1.63 -5.88 -10.58
C ILE A 2 -1.71 -4.51 -11.24
N THR A 3 -1.34 -3.45 -10.52
CA THR A 3 -1.37 -2.09 -11.07
C THR A 3 -0.07 -1.35 -10.82
N ASP A 4 0.21 -0.37 -11.69
CA ASP A 4 1.31 0.56 -11.50
C ASP A 4 0.95 1.67 -10.49
N SER A 5 1.92 2.54 -10.18
CA SER A 5 1.73 3.65 -9.24
C SER A 5 0.79 4.75 -9.72
N TYR A 6 0.51 4.81 -11.03
CA TYR A 6 -0.43 5.76 -11.59
C TYR A 6 -1.87 5.38 -11.24
N TYR A 7 -2.21 4.10 -11.37
CA TYR A 7 -3.57 3.59 -11.12
C TYR A 7 -3.81 3.16 -9.66
N THR A 8 -2.75 2.89 -8.88
CA THR A 8 -2.90 2.45 -7.48
C THR A 8 -3.39 3.59 -6.57
N SER A 9 -4.55 3.39 -5.92
CA SER A 9 -5.10 4.30 -4.92
C SER A 9 -6.01 3.57 -3.91
N ILE A 10 -6.19 4.13 -2.71
CA ILE A 10 -7.11 3.57 -1.70
C ILE A 10 -8.55 3.49 -2.22
N PRO A 11 -9.14 4.54 -2.83
CA PRO A 11 -10.52 4.44 -3.31
C PRO A 11 -10.72 3.35 -4.38
N LEU A 12 -9.73 3.16 -5.26
CA LEU A 12 -9.78 2.07 -6.24
C LEU A 12 -9.70 0.70 -5.56
N ALA A 13 -8.84 0.55 -4.54
CA ALA A 13 -8.71 -0.68 -3.79
C ALA A 13 -10.00 -1.03 -3.05
N GLU A 14 -10.62 -0.07 -2.36
CA GLU A 14 -11.93 -0.24 -1.70
C GLU A 14 -13.02 -0.63 -2.70
N PHE A 15 -13.05 0.02 -3.87
CA PHE A 15 -14.00 -0.28 -4.94
C PHE A 15 -13.83 -1.69 -5.51
N LEU A 16 -12.60 -2.10 -5.82
CA LEU A 16 -12.33 -3.44 -6.36
C LEU A 16 -12.59 -4.53 -5.33
N LEU A 17 -12.23 -4.28 -4.07
CA LEU A 17 -12.50 -5.19 -2.96
C LEU A 17 -14.01 -5.39 -2.76
N SER A 18 -14.82 -4.33 -2.86
CA SER A 18 -16.30 -4.44 -2.80
C SER A 18 -16.89 -5.33 -3.91
N ARG A 19 -16.13 -5.56 -4.98
CA ARG A 19 -16.49 -6.44 -6.11
C ARG A 19 -15.81 -7.80 -6.04
N GLY A 20 -15.18 -8.14 -4.91
CA GLY A 20 -14.45 -9.39 -4.72
C GLY A 20 -13.17 -9.49 -5.55
N THR A 21 -12.63 -8.37 -6.02
CA THR A 21 -11.37 -8.35 -6.78
C THR A 21 -10.27 -7.74 -5.93
N ASP A 22 -9.22 -8.52 -5.68
CA ASP A 22 -8.07 -8.00 -4.98
C ASP A 22 -7.21 -7.08 -5.86
N LEU A 23 -6.61 -6.07 -5.24
CA LEU A 23 -5.63 -5.19 -5.87
C LEU A 23 -4.31 -5.24 -5.11
N TYR A 24 -3.22 -5.31 -5.86
CA TYR A 24 -1.89 -5.09 -5.31
C TYR A 24 -1.04 -4.29 -6.32
N GLY A 25 -0.29 -3.32 -5.81
CA GLY A 25 0.46 -2.40 -6.66
C GLY A 25 1.35 -1.45 -5.87
N THR A 26 2.33 -0.88 -6.54
CA THR A 26 3.16 0.18 -5.96
C THR A 26 2.33 1.45 -5.83
N VAL A 27 2.52 2.24 -4.78
CA VAL A 27 1.79 3.49 -4.56
C VAL A 27 2.76 4.65 -4.36
N GLY A 28 2.47 5.78 -5.00
CA GLY A 28 3.28 6.99 -4.82
C GLY A 28 3.13 7.55 -3.40
N ARG A 29 4.25 8.00 -2.80
CA ARG A 29 4.29 8.60 -1.46
C ARG A 29 3.24 9.70 -1.24
N ASN A 30 2.99 10.49 -2.28
CA ASN A 30 2.12 11.67 -2.22
C ASN A 30 0.63 11.35 -2.48
N ARG A 31 0.25 10.07 -2.56
CA ARG A 31 -1.15 9.67 -2.73
C ARG A 31 -1.95 9.96 -1.46
N ARG A 32 -3.15 10.51 -1.63
CA ARG A 32 -4.04 10.89 -0.52
C ARG A 32 -4.55 9.64 0.21
N GLY A 33 -4.71 9.76 1.52
CA GLY A 33 -5.30 8.73 2.38
C GLY A 33 -4.31 7.69 2.91
N LEU A 34 -3.04 7.71 2.49
CA LEU A 34 -2.03 6.79 3.01
C LEU A 34 -1.70 7.07 4.49
N PRO A 35 -1.44 6.03 5.30
CA PRO A 35 -1.02 6.18 6.69
C PRO A 35 0.36 6.83 6.79
N LYS A 36 0.41 8.06 7.33
CA LYS A 36 1.64 8.86 7.43
C LYS A 36 2.70 8.19 8.29
N ASP A 37 2.28 7.45 9.32
CA ASP A 37 3.17 6.70 10.19
C ASP A 37 3.96 5.63 9.42
N VAL A 38 3.39 5.04 8.36
CA VAL A 38 4.11 4.09 7.49
C VAL A 38 4.93 4.83 6.44
N VAL A 39 4.31 5.80 5.77
CA VAL A 39 4.93 6.50 4.62
C VAL A 39 6.14 7.34 5.04
N ASP A 40 6.08 7.96 6.22
CA ASP A 40 7.14 8.82 6.77
C ASP A 40 8.10 8.06 7.70
N ALA A 41 7.88 6.75 7.94
CA ALA A 41 8.79 5.92 8.72
C ALA A 41 10.21 5.98 8.14
N LYS A 42 11.19 6.26 9.01
CA LYS A 42 12.60 6.17 8.65
C LYS A 42 13.03 4.71 8.80
N LEU A 43 13.29 4.08 7.65
CA LEU A 43 13.68 2.66 7.58
C LEU A 43 15.15 2.56 7.20
N ASN A 44 15.84 1.57 7.76
CA ASN A 44 17.13 1.11 7.26
C ASN A 44 16.95 0.18 6.05
N PRO A 45 17.97 -0.02 5.20
CA PRO A 45 17.90 -0.99 4.11
C PRO A 45 17.53 -2.39 4.64
N GLY A 46 16.51 -3.00 4.05
CA GLY A 46 15.95 -4.29 4.46
C GLY A 46 14.81 -4.19 5.49
N GLU A 47 14.55 -3.03 6.07
CA GLU A 47 13.44 -2.84 7.00
C GLU A 47 12.11 -2.59 6.28
N ILE A 48 11.03 -2.97 6.96
CA ILE A 48 9.66 -2.87 6.48
C ILE A 48 8.80 -2.22 7.58
N ALA A 49 8.00 -1.23 7.21
CA ALA A 49 6.87 -0.75 8.01
C ALA A 49 5.57 -1.09 7.28
N SER A 50 4.55 -1.50 8.00
CA SER A 50 3.24 -1.76 7.42
C SER A 50 2.12 -1.34 8.36
N LYS A 51 0.96 -1.05 7.77
CA LYS A 51 -0.27 -0.80 8.50
C LYS A 51 -1.45 -1.28 7.69
N GLN A 52 -2.33 -1.95 8.41
CA GLN A 52 -3.56 -2.50 7.87
C GLN A 52 -4.73 -1.64 8.34
N LYS A 53 -5.63 -1.32 7.41
CA LYS A 53 -6.88 -0.63 7.65
C LYS A 53 -8.01 -1.64 7.53
N ASP A 54 -8.86 -1.71 8.56
CA ASP A 54 -10.12 -2.47 8.60
C ASP A 54 -9.99 -3.90 8.06
N GLU A 55 -8.89 -4.54 8.43
CA GLU A 55 -8.49 -5.90 8.03
C GLU A 55 -8.28 -6.15 6.53
N ASN A 56 -8.74 -5.32 5.60
CA ASN A 56 -8.71 -5.69 4.18
C ASN A 56 -7.75 -4.89 3.30
N ILE A 57 -7.15 -3.81 3.81
CA ILE A 57 -6.22 -2.96 3.04
C ILE A 57 -4.93 -2.78 3.81
N THR A 58 -3.84 -3.31 3.26
CA THR A 58 -2.51 -3.18 3.82
C THR A 58 -1.70 -2.18 2.99
N VAL A 59 -1.18 -1.16 3.66
CA VAL A 59 -0.15 -0.28 3.11
C VAL A 59 1.17 -0.68 3.75
N LEU A 60 2.17 -0.93 2.92
CA LEU A 60 3.51 -1.26 3.38
C LEU A 60 4.55 -0.36 2.71
N LYS A 61 5.61 -0.08 3.45
CA LYS A 61 6.79 0.63 3.01
C LYS A 61 8.00 -0.23 3.32
N TRP A 62 8.89 -0.40 2.35
CA TRP A 62 10.20 -1.01 2.58
C TRP A 62 11.28 -0.13 1.99
N ARG A 63 12.48 -0.24 2.52
CA ARG A 63 13.65 0.44 1.96
C ARG A 63 14.64 -0.57 1.43
N ASP A 64 14.89 -0.50 0.13
CA ASP A 64 16.04 -1.12 -0.51
C ASP A 64 17.08 -0.01 -0.79
N LYS A 65 17.43 0.27 -2.06
CA LYS A 65 18.19 1.48 -2.43
C LYS A 65 17.40 2.77 -2.20
N ARG A 66 16.07 2.68 -2.28
CA ARG A 66 15.12 3.78 -2.09
C ARG A 66 13.89 3.28 -1.33
N ASP A 67 13.16 4.22 -0.77
CA ASP A 67 11.86 3.94 -0.18
C ASP A 67 10.85 3.57 -1.28
N VAL A 68 10.18 2.43 -1.10
CA VAL A 68 9.07 2.00 -1.96
C VAL A 68 7.86 1.76 -1.08
N CYS A 69 6.70 2.22 -1.54
CA CYS A 69 5.41 1.97 -0.90
C CYS A 69 4.55 1.07 -1.80
N MET A 70 3.80 0.18 -1.18
CA MET A 70 2.86 -0.73 -1.83
C MET A 70 1.53 -0.71 -1.10
N LEU A 71 0.47 -0.86 -1.88
CA LEU A 71 -0.88 -1.05 -1.39
C LEU A 71 -1.34 -2.44 -1.85
N SER A 72 -1.91 -3.20 -0.93
CA SER A 72 -2.38 -4.57 -1.20
C SER A 72 -3.66 -4.85 -0.42
N THR A 73 -4.61 -5.54 -1.05
CA THR A 73 -5.81 -6.07 -0.40
C THR A 73 -5.73 -7.57 -0.11
N CYS A 74 -4.73 -8.27 -0.68
CA CYS A 74 -4.60 -9.73 -0.57
C CYS A 74 -4.13 -10.22 0.80
N HIS A 75 -3.45 -9.37 1.56
CA HIS A 75 -2.81 -9.74 2.83
C HIS A 75 -3.72 -9.48 4.04
N GLY A 76 -4.99 -9.22 3.79
CA GLY A 76 -5.99 -8.87 4.78
C GLY A 76 -6.79 -10.04 5.36
N LYS A 77 -6.16 -11.19 5.53
CA LYS A 77 -6.80 -12.42 6.02
C LYS A 77 -6.04 -13.01 7.19
#